data_AF-A0A934RCI9-F1
#
_entry.id   AF-A0A934RCI9-F1
#
_cell.length_a   1.000
_cell.length_b   1.000
_cell.length_c   1.000
_cell.angle_alpha   90.00
_cell.angle_beta   90.00
_cell.angle_gamma   90.00
#
_symmetry.space_group_name_H-M   'P 1'
#
loop_
_entity.id
_entity.type
_entity.pdbx_description
1 polymer ?
#
loop_
_entity_poly.entity_id
_entity_poly.type
_entity_poly.pdbx_seq_one_letter_code
_entity_poly.pdbx_strand_id
1 'polypeptide(L)'
;MGPVFRLVIILSGLLIIAVCIARWWFWGRVQMRGRRIECSMSVAEMYERLGVTKGKPSELRDATALGITLRDAGLHLLEADGNIIARKRRRGWWNLRVLPALILVILVFSFFNRSFSSMWVVAIGCLLIAAQVAIRVAGISVELMAVKRGWKELEKKGGFRRMDEEEAVLRCARASVWDTVLPW
;
A
#
# COMPACT_ATOMS: atom_id res chain seq x y z
N MET A 1 -12.78 16.15 30.74
CA MET A 1 -11.91 15.79 29.60
C MET A 1 -10.64 16.63 29.66
N GLY A 2 -9.49 16.03 29.94
CA GLY A 2 -8.23 16.79 29.95
C GLY A 2 -7.81 17.25 28.55
N PRO A 3 -7.08 18.38 28.42
CA PRO A 3 -6.65 18.94 27.13
C PRO A 3 -5.79 17.97 26.31
N VAL A 4 -4.97 17.15 26.97
CA VAL A 4 -4.10 16.13 26.34
C VAL A 4 -4.91 15.06 25.59
N PHE A 5 -6.05 14.64 26.14
CA PHE A 5 -6.90 13.62 25.54
C PHE A 5 -7.56 14.09 24.24
N ARG A 6 -8.03 15.35 24.22
CA ARG A 6 -8.59 15.97 23.02
C ARG A 6 -7.52 16.12 21.92
N LEU A 7 -6.31 16.51 22.30
CA LEU A 7 -5.18 16.62 21.36
C LEU A 7 -4.84 15.28 20.70
N VAL A 8 -4.74 14.19 21.45
CA VAL A 8 -4.43 12.86 20.90
C VAL A 8 -5.49 12.39 19.90
N ILE A 9 -6.77 12.58 20.22
CA ILE A 9 -7.86 12.21 19.31
C ILE A 9 -7.84 13.07 18.04
N ILE A 10 -7.65 14.39 18.18
CA ILE A 10 -7.62 15.30 17.03
C ILE A 10 -6.42 15.00 16.12
N LEU A 11 -5.22 14.80 16.68
CA LEU A 11 -4.02 14.45 15.90
C LEU A 11 -4.16 13.09 15.21
N SER A 12 -4.65 12.07 15.92
CA SER A 12 -4.88 10.75 15.34
C SER A 12 -5.95 10.78 14.24
N GLY A 13 -7.04 11.50 14.50
CA GLY A 13 -8.13 11.70 13.55
C GLY A 13 -7.69 12.46 12.29
N LEU A 14 -6.92 13.54 12.44
CA LEU A 14 -6.35 14.29 11.32
C LEU A 14 -5.45 13.42 10.44
N LEU A 15 -4.62 12.57 11.06
CA LEU A 15 -3.72 11.68 10.33
C LEU A 15 -4.52 10.64 9.52
N ILE A 16 -5.55 10.06 10.12
CA ILE A 16 -6.47 9.13 9.43
C ILE A 16 -7.20 9.83 8.29
N ILE A 17 -7.76 11.02 8.53
CA ILE A 17 -8.46 11.81 7.51
C ILE A 17 -7.53 12.15 6.34
N ALA A 18 -6.31 12.61 6.61
CA ALA A 18 -5.34 12.94 5.57
C ALA A 18 -5.01 11.71 4.69
N VAL A 19 -4.83 10.53 5.29
CA VAL A 19 -4.58 9.29 4.57
C VAL A 19 -5.80 8.83 3.78
N CYS A 20 -7.02 8.98 4.32
CA CYS A 20 -8.26 8.70 3.61
C CYS A 20 -8.45 9.63 2.40
N ILE A 21 -8.16 10.92 2.53
CA ILE A 21 -8.23 11.89 1.43
C ILE A 21 -7.19 11.55 0.36
N ALA A 22 -5.93 11.31 0.75
CA ALA A 22 -4.87 10.91 -0.18
C ALA A 22 -5.30 9.65 -0.94
N ARG A 23 -5.75 8.63 -0.23
CA ARG A 23 -6.27 7.40 -0.81
C ARG A 23 -7.41 7.67 -1.80
N TRP A 24 -8.44 8.39 -1.40
CA TRP A 24 -9.59 8.67 -2.25
C TRP A 24 -9.19 9.40 -3.52
N TRP A 25 -8.27 10.35 -3.42
CA TRP A 25 -7.73 11.06 -4.57
C TRP A 25 -6.94 10.13 -5.49
N PHE A 26 -6.01 9.33 -4.96
CA PHE A 26 -5.21 8.39 -5.76
C PHE A 26 -6.07 7.28 -6.40
N TRP A 27 -7.03 6.73 -5.66
CA TRP A 27 -7.90 5.65 -6.14
C TRP A 27 -8.91 6.17 -7.17
N GLY A 28 -9.64 7.22 -6.82
CA GLY A 28 -10.71 7.78 -7.65
C GLY A 28 -10.20 8.50 -8.90
N ARG A 29 -9.08 9.22 -8.84
CA ARG A 29 -8.59 10.00 -9.98
C ARG A 29 -7.53 9.28 -10.80
N VAL A 30 -6.60 8.56 -10.17
CA VAL A 30 -5.46 7.97 -10.91
C VAL A 30 -5.78 6.57 -11.40
N GLN A 31 -6.29 5.68 -10.54
CA GLN A 31 -6.58 4.31 -10.97
C GLN A 31 -7.79 4.22 -11.90
N MET A 32 -8.88 4.94 -11.63
CA MET A 32 -10.03 4.93 -12.56
C MET A 32 -9.71 5.52 -13.93
N ARG A 33 -8.79 6.49 -14.01
CA ARG A 33 -8.27 6.98 -15.31
C ARG A 33 -7.35 5.93 -15.96
N GLY A 34 -6.47 5.31 -15.19
CA GLY A 34 -5.56 4.27 -15.67
C GLY A 34 -6.28 3.02 -16.17
N ARG A 35 -7.45 2.67 -15.63
CA ARG A 35 -8.30 1.58 -16.15
C ARG A 35 -8.90 1.87 -17.53
N ARG A 36 -8.95 3.14 -17.94
CA ARG A 36 -9.46 3.53 -19.27
C ARG A 36 -8.34 3.63 -20.31
N ILE A 37 -7.08 3.49 -19.88
CA ILE A 37 -5.91 3.55 -20.76
C ILE A 37 -5.45 2.12 -20.98
N GLU A 38 -5.70 1.62 -22.18
CA GLU A 38 -5.22 0.32 -22.62
C GLU A 38 -3.78 0.49 -23.16
N CYS A 39 -2.87 -0.31 -22.62
CA CYS A 39 -1.47 -0.29 -23.03
C CYS A 39 -1.15 -1.39 -24.04
N SER A 40 -0.10 -1.16 -24.82
CA SER A 40 0.37 -2.13 -25.81
C SER A 40 0.93 -3.42 -25.17
N MET A 41 1.41 -3.35 -23.93
CA MET A 41 1.98 -4.47 -23.18
C MET A 41 0.93 -5.15 -22.30
N SER A 42 0.97 -6.49 -22.19
CA SER A 42 0.15 -7.23 -21.22
C SER A 42 0.87 -7.39 -19.87
N VAL A 43 0.11 -7.65 -18.81
CA VAL A 43 0.69 -8.00 -17.50
C VAL A 43 1.60 -9.22 -17.58
N ALA A 44 1.22 -10.24 -18.35
CA ALA A 44 2.03 -11.43 -18.57
C ALA A 44 3.38 -11.08 -19.22
N GLU A 45 3.36 -10.27 -20.28
CA GLU A 45 4.56 -9.82 -20.97
C GLU A 45 5.48 -8.99 -20.05
N MET A 46 4.92 -8.15 -19.19
CA MET A 46 5.71 -7.38 -18.21
C MET A 46 6.43 -8.30 -17.21
N TYR A 47 5.75 -9.32 -16.68
CA TYR A 47 6.37 -10.28 -15.76
C TYR A 47 7.50 -11.07 -16.43
N GLU A 48 7.32 -11.47 -17.69
CA GLU A 48 8.32 -12.16 -18.48
C GLU A 48 9.57 -11.28 -18.69
N ARG A 49 9.37 -10.03 -19.13
CA ARG A 49 10.48 -9.07 -19.32
C ARG A 49 11.25 -8.79 -18.04
N LEU A 50 10.56 -8.71 -16.91
CA LEU A 50 11.15 -8.50 -15.59
C LEU A 50 11.74 -9.78 -14.97
N GLY A 51 11.58 -10.94 -15.61
CA GLY A 51 12.12 -12.22 -15.12
C GLY A 51 11.46 -12.71 -13.82
N VAL A 52 10.23 -12.28 -13.53
CA VAL A 52 9.51 -12.62 -12.30
C VAL A 52 8.45 -13.69 -12.59
N THR A 53 8.75 -14.94 -12.25
CA THR A 53 7.94 -16.15 -12.57
C THR A 53 6.72 -16.39 -11.68
N LYS A 54 6.39 -15.49 -10.74
CA LYS A 54 5.35 -15.72 -9.69
C LYS A 54 4.15 -14.77 -9.74
N GLY A 55 3.90 -14.12 -10.87
CA GLY A 55 2.66 -13.36 -11.12
C GLY A 55 1.54 -14.27 -11.64
N LYS A 56 0.28 -13.97 -11.34
CA LYS A 56 -0.84 -14.61 -12.07
C LYS A 56 -0.75 -14.16 -13.54
N PRO A 57 -0.70 -15.09 -14.52
CA PRO A 57 -0.77 -14.70 -15.91
C PRO A 57 -2.13 -14.04 -16.12
N SER A 58 -2.08 -12.77 -16.49
CA SER A 58 -3.26 -11.99 -16.81
C SER A 58 -2.99 -11.29 -18.13
N GLU A 59 -3.92 -11.43 -19.06
CA GLU A 59 -3.90 -10.68 -20.32
C GLU A 59 -4.43 -9.25 -20.15
N LEU A 60 -4.66 -8.79 -18.91
CA LEU A 60 -5.01 -7.41 -18.64
C LEU A 60 -3.93 -6.46 -19.18
N ARG A 61 -4.38 -5.43 -19.89
CA ARG A 61 -3.54 -4.41 -20.54
C ARG A 61 -3.74 -3.02 -19.95
N ASP A 62 -4.58 -2.88 -18.94
CA ASP A 62 -4.88 -1.59 -18.33
C ASP A 62 -3.64 -1.01 -17.63
N ALA A 63 -3.41 0.29 -17.76
CA ALA A 63 -2.30 0.97 -17.09
C ALA A 63 -2.32 0.80 -15.56
N THR A 64 -3.50 0.60 -14.97
CA THR A 64 -3.63 0.28 -13.54
C THR A 64 -3.13 -1.11 -13.20
N ALA A 65 -3.48 -2.13 -13.99
CA ALA A 65 -3.03 -3.49 -13.79
C ALA A 65 -1.50 -3.56 -13.94
N LEU A 66 -0.97 -2.94 -15.00
CA LEU A 66 0.47 -2.83 -15.24
C LEU A 66 1.21 -2.05 -14.15
N GLY A 67 0.60 -1.00 -13.59
CA GLY A 67 1.19 -0.24 -12.50
C GLY A 67 1.31 -1.04 -11.20
N ILE A 68 0.27 -1.83 -10.88
CA ILE A 68 0.28 -2.73 -9.72
C ILE A 68 1.33 -3.82 -9.90
N THR A 69 1.45 -4.37 -11.10
CA THR A 69 2.40 -5.45 -11.40
C THR A 69 3.83 -4.93 -11.44
N LEU A 70 4.07 -3.72 -11.93
CA LEU A 70 5.39 -3.07 -11.87
C LEU A 70 5.87 -2.91 -10.42
N ARG A 71 4.98 -2.50 -9.52
CA ARG A 71 5.29 -2.42 -8.08
C ARG A 71 5.60 -3.80 -7.49
N ASP A 72 4.76 -4.79 -7.78
CA ASP A 72 4.92 -6.15 -7.25
C ASP A 72 6.21 -6.82 -7.75
N ALA A 73 6.50 -6.73 -9.05
CA ALA A 73 7.75 -7.18 -9.63
C ALA A 73 8.96 -6.41 -9.05
N GLY A 74 8.81 -5.11 -8.80
CA GLY A 74 9.81 -4.31 -8.10
C GLY A 74 10.11 -4.80 -6.68
N LEU A 75 9.09 -5.22 -5.93
CA LEU A 75 9.27 -5.79 -4.59
C LEU A 75 9.97 -7.15 -4.65
N HIS A 76 9.67 -7.94 -5.67
CA HIS A 76 10.36 -9.19 -5.98
C HIS A 76 11.85 -8.99 -6.26
N LEU A 77 12.20 -8.00 -7.07
CA LEU A 77 13.58 -7.65 -7.36
C LEU A 77 14.31 -7.15 -6.10
N LEU A 78 13.66 -6.30 -5.29
CA LEU A 78 14.25 -5.88 -4.01
C LEU A 78 14.40 -7.04 -3.02
N GLU A 79 13.49 -8.02 -3.02
CA GLU A 79 13.64 -9.24 -2.23
C GLU A 79 14.84 -10.07 -2.70
N ALA A 80 15.06 -10.18 -4.02
CA ALA A 80 16.22 -10.85 -4.60
C ALA A 80 17.54 -10.11 -4.27
N ASP A 81 17.50 -8.77 -4.23
CA ASP A 81 18.61 -7.91 -3.79
C ASP A 81 18.87 -8.00 -2.25
N GLY A 82 18.13 -8.83 -1.51
CA GLY A 82 18.34 -9.11 -0.08
C GLY A 82 17.58 -8.18 0.87
N ASN A 83 16.66 -7.34 0.38
CA ASN A 83 15.92 -6.41 1.23
C ASN A 83 14.83 -7.12 2.06
N ILE A 84 15.11 -7.30 3.36
CA ILE A 84 14.23 -7.99 4.32
C ILE A 84 12.89 -7.25 4.49
N ILE A 85 12.86 -5.92 4.32
CA ILE A 85 11.63 -5.12 4.47
C ILE A 85 10.69 -5.38 3.29
N ALA A 86 11.23 -5.49 2.07
CA ALA A 86 10.46 -5.87 0.88
C ALA A 86 9.83 -7.27 1.04
N ARG A 87 10.59 -8.24 1.56
CA ARG A 87 10.08 -9.58 1.90
C ARG A 87 8.93 -9.53 2.92
N LYS A 88 9.07 -8.75 4.01
CA LYS A 88 8.01 -8.60 5.03
C LYS A 88 6.75 -7.94 4.48
N ARG A 89 6.90 -6.96 3.58
CA ARG A 89 5.79 -6.30 2.88
C ARG A 89 5.05 -7.24 1.96
N ARG A 90 5.78 -7.95 1.10
CA ARG A 90 5.22 -8.90 0.14
C ARG A 90 4.47 -10.06 0.80
N ARG A 91 4.97 -10.58 1.93
CA ARG A 91 4.29 -11.62 2.73
C ARG A 91 3.03 -11.12 3.46
N GLY A 92 2.65 -9.84 3.34
CA GLY A 92 1.50 -9.28 4.04
C GLY A 92 1.63 -9.32 5.57
N TRP A 93 2.87 -9.42 6.10
CA TRP A 93 3.14 -9.67 7.52
C TRP A 93 2.47 -8.64 8.43
N TRP A 94 2.45 -7.39 7.98
CA TRP A 94 1.84 -6.27 8.69
C TRP A 94 0.29 -6.29 8.69
N ASN A 95 -0.37 -6.99 7.75
CA ASN A 95 -1.83 -7.17 7.74
C ASN A 95 -2.22 -8.40 8.57
N LEU A 96 -1.50 -9.50 8.40
CA LEU A 96 -1.82 -10.80 9.01
C LEU A 96 -1.64 -10.86 10.53
N ARG A 97 -0.79 -10.01 11.14
CA ARG A 97 -0.53 -10.06 12.60
C ARG A 97 -1.09 -8.89 13.39
N VAL A 98 -1.11 -7.69 12.83
CA VAL A 98 -1.43 -6.49 13.61
C VAL A 98 -2.94 -6.31 13.78
N LEU A 99 -3.75 -6.56 12.73
CA LEU A 99 -5.22 -6.48 12.80
C LEU A 99 -5.85 -7.47 13.81
N PRO A 100 -5.55 -8.77 13.78
CA PRO A 100 -6.13 -9.70 14.76
C PRO A 100 -5.60 -9.44 16.18
N ALA A 101 -4.33 -9.03 16.34
CA ALA A 101 -3.80 -8.65 17.66
C ALA A 101 -4.52 -7.41 18.22
N LEU A 102 -4.89 -6.46 17.35
CA LEU A 102 -5.66 -5.28 17.74
C LEU A 102 -7.06 -5.62 18.21
N ILE A 103 -7.75 -6.46 17.44
CA ILE A 103 -9.10 -6.93 17.78
C ILE A 103 -9.05 -7.72 19.10
N LEU A 104 -8.04 -8.57 19.29
CA LEU A 104 -7.85 -9.34 20.53
C LEU A 104 -7.61 -8.42 21.73
N VAL A 105 -6.75 -7.40 21.61
CA VAL A 105 -6.50 -6.44 22.70
C VAL A 105 -7.77 -5.68 23.07
N ILE A 106 -8.55 -5.23 22.08
CA ILE A 106 -9.83 -4.55 22.31
C ILE A 106 -10.84 -5.49 23.01
N LEU A 107 -10.94 -6.74 22.56
CA LEU A 107 -11.85 -7.74 23.16
C LEU A 107 -11.45 -8.09 24.60
N VAL A 108 -10.16 -8.31 24.87
CA VAL A 108 -9.64 -8.61 26.21
C VAL A 108 -9.87 -7.42 27.14
N PHE A 109 -9.61 -6.19 26.69
CA PHE A 109 -9.89 -5.00 27.50
C PHE A 109 -11.38 -4.79 27.77
N SER A 110 -12.25 -5.03 26.78
CA SER A 110 -13.71 -4.97 26.96
C SER A 110 -14.23 -6.03 27.93
N PHE A 111 -13.65 -7.23 27.92
CA PHE A 111 -14.09 -8.34 28.77
C PHE A 111 -13.65 -8.18 30.23
N PHE A 112 -12.42 -7.72 30.48
CA PHE A 112 -11.86 -7.64 31.83
C PHE A 112 -12.27 -6.37 32.60
N ASN A 113 -12.63 -5.28 31.93
CA ASN A 113 -12.87 -4.01 32.59
C ASN A 113 -14.32 -3.51 32.43
N ARG A 114 -15.22 -4.06 33.27
CA ARG A 114 -16.62 -3.60 33.40
C ARG A 114 -16.75 -2.13 33.87
N SER A 115 -15.67 -1.52 34.37
CA SER A 115 -15.67 -0.21 35.02
C SER A 115 -14.84 0.87 34.30
N PHE A 116 -14.29 0.60 33.11
CA PHE A 116 -13.59 1.61 32.33
C PHE A 116 -14.57 2.46 31.52
N SER A 117 -14.41 3.80 31.59
CA SER A 117 -15.15 4.71 30.72
C SER A 117 -14.88 4.35 29.25
N SER A 118 -15.94 4.19 28.47
CA SER A 118 -15.91 3.88 27.03
C SER A 118 -14.96 4.78 26.22
N MET A 119 -14.65 5.98 26.74
CA MET A 119 -13.67 6.91 26.17
C MET A 119 -12.24 6.36 26.08
N TRP A 120 -11.77 5.57 27.06
CA TRP A 120 -10.40 5.03 27.04
C TRP A 120 -10.22 3.91 26.01
N VAL A 121 -11.25 3.08 25.82
CA VAL A 121 -11.26 2.04 24.79
C VAL A 121 -11.15 2.66 23.40
N VAL A 122 -11.89 3.75 23.16
CA VAL A 122 -11.82 4.51 21.90
C VAL A 122 -10.44 5.14 21.71
N ALA A 123 -9.86 5.74 22.75
CA ALA A 123 -8.54 6.37 22.64
C ALA A 123 -7.41 5.36 22.34
N ILE A 124 -7.42 4.19 22.99
CA ILE A 124 -6.47 3.11 22.72
C ILE A 124 -6.65 2.59 21.28
N GLY A 125 -7.90 2.37 20.85
CA GLY A 125 -8.20 1.97 19.47
C GLY A 125 -7.68 2.99 18.44
N CYS A 126 -7.95 4.28 18.64
CA CYS A 126 -7.46 5.35 17.77
C CYS A 126 -5.93 5.41 17.73
N LEU A 127 -5.26 5.29 18.88
CA LEU A 127 -3.80 5.35 18.97
C LEU A 127 -3.14 4.18 18.23
N LEU A 128 -3.74 2.99 18.33
CA LEU A 128 -3.22 1.82 17.64
C LEU A 128 -3.47 1.87 16.13
N ILE A 129 -4.62 2.37 15.68
CA ILE A 129 -4.88 2.63 14.25
C ILE A 129 -3.88 3.67 13.74
N ALA A 130 -3.65 4.76 14.48
CA ALA A 130 -2.68 5.78 14.12
C ALA A 130 -1.25 5.22 14.03
N ALA A 131 -0.84 4.38 15.00
CA ALA A 131 0.46 3.71 14.97
C ALA A 131 0.59 2.77 13.76
N GLN A 132 -0.45 2.00 13.44
CA GLN A 132 -0.47 1.15 12.26
C GLN A 132 -0.35 1.96 10.97
N VAL A 133 -1.12 3.04 10.83
CA VAL A 133 -1.04 3.95 9.69
C VAL A 133 0.36 4.56 9.59
N ALA A 134 0.98 4.98 10.70
CA ALA A 134 2.33 5.54 10.72
C ALA A 134 3.38 4.52 10.25
N ILE A 135 3.33 3.28 10.74
CA ILE A 135 4.21 2.18 10.27
C ILE A 135 4.01 1.93 8.78
N ARG A 136 2.77 2.01 8.30
CA ARG A 136 2.44 1.80 6.90
C ARG A 136 2.93 2.93 6.00
N VAL A 137 2.79 4.17 6.44
CA VAL A 137 3.32 5.36 5.77
C VAL A 137 4.84 5.31 5.73
N ALA A 138 5.50 4.94 6.83
CA ALA A 138 6.96 4.81 6.86
C ALA A 138 7.50 3.82 5.82
N GLY A 139 6.76 2.73 5.55
CA GLY A 139 7.13 1.75 4.51
C GLY A 139 6.73 2.10 3.08
N ILE A 140 6.06 3.23 2.83
CA ILE A 140 5.80 3.75 1.46
C ILE A 140 7.13 3.97 0.71
N SER A 141 8.16 4.41 1.43
CA SER A 141 9.51 4.62 0.87
C SER A 141 10.05 3.38 0.15
N VAL A 142 9.87 2.20 0.74
CA VAL A 142 10.32 0.92 0.16
C VAL A 142 9.49 0.54 -1.05
N GLU A 143 8.17 0.76 -1.01
CA GLU A 143 7.27 0.51 -2.13
C GLU A 143 7.56 1.45 -3.33
N LEU A 144 7.89 2.72 -3.06
CA LEU A 144 8.34 3.65 -4.11
C LEU A 144 9.71 3.25 -4.67
N MET A 145 10.62 2.76 -3.82
CA MET A 145 11.89 2.20 -4.25
C MET A 145 11.68 0.96 -5.12
N ALA A 146 10.69 0.12 -4.80
CA ALA A 146 10.29 -1.03 -5.59
C ALA A 146 9.84 -0.60 -6.98
N VAL A 147 8.93 0.38 -7.07
CA VAL A 147 8.51 0.96 -8.35
C VAL A 147 9.70 1.48 -9.15
N LYS A 148 10.62 2.22 -8.51
CA LYS A 148 11.83 2.73 -9.19
C LYS A 148 12.75 1.60 -9.65
N ARG A 149 12.88 0.52 -8.88
CA ARG A 149 13.73 -0.63 -9.22
C ARG A 149 13.13 -1.43 -10.38
N GLY A 150 11.83 -1.73 -10.33
CA GLY A 150 11.08 -2.39 -11.39
C GLY A 150 11.11 -1.56 -12.68
N TRP A 151 10.93 -0.25 -12.57
CA TRP A 151 11.06 0.70 -13.67
C TRP A 151 12.42 0.60 -14.37
N LYS A 152 13.51 0.75 -13.61
CA LYS A 152 14.88 0.66 -14.15
C LYS A 152 15.16 -0.68 -14.82
N GLU A 153 14.61 -1.76 -14.28
CA GLU A 153 14.81 -3.09 -14.87
C GLU A 153 14.00 -3.28 -16.15
N LEU A 154 12.79 -2.71 -16.21
CA LEU A 154 11.96 -2.71 -17.42
C LEU A 154 12.62 -1.88 -18.55
N GLU A 155 13.18 -0.73 -18.22
CA GLU A 155 13.89 0.16 -19.16
C GLU A 155 15.07 -0.56 -19.82
N LYS A 156 15.85 -1.33 -19.05
CA LYS A 156 16.94 -2.17 -19.59
C LYS A 156 16.46 -3.28 -20.53
N LYS A 157 15.19 -3.68 -20.43
CA LYS A 157 14.59 -4.80 -21.18
C LYS A 157 13.73 -4.33 -22.35
N GLY A 158 13.88 -3.07 -22.77
CA GLY A 158 13.20 -2.49 -23.93
C GLY A 158 12.03 -1.57 -23.60
N GLY A 159 11.69 -1.39 -22.31
CA GLY A 159 10.74 -0.38 -21.86
C GLY A 159 9.33 -0.50 -22.46
N PHE A 160 8.62 0.64 -22.46
CA PHE A 160 7.35 0.79 -23.17
C PHE A 160 7.57 1.32 -24.58
N ARG A 161 6.68 0.97 -25.51
CA ARG A 161 6.76 1.44 -26.89
C ARG A 161 6.33 2.91 -27.06
N ARG A 162 5.54 3.44 -26.13
CA ARG A 162 5.03 4.82 -26.11
C ARG A 162 5.25 5.46 -24.74
N MET A 163 5.73 6.71 -24.73
CA MET A 163 5.95 7.45 -23.48
C MET A 163 4.65 7.71 -22.70
N ASP A 164 3.53 7.95 -23.39
CA ASP A 164 2.24 8.20 -22.74
C ASP A 164 1.76 6.98 -21.91
N GLU A 165 2.03 5.77 -22.41
CA GLU A 165 1.72 4.51 -21.70
C GLU A 165 2.61 4.36 -20.47
N GLU A 166 3.91 4.61 -20.63
CA GLU A 166 4.88 4.61 -19.55
C GLU A 166 4.50 5.56 -18.41
N GLU A 167 4.15 6.81 -18.73
CA GLU A 167 3.75 7.78 -17.72
C GLU A 167 2.45 7.37 -17.01
N ALA A 168 1.48 6.83 -17.75
CA ALA A 168 0.23 6.36 -17.19
C ALA A 168 0.47 5.19 -16.21
N VAL A 169 1.31 4.23 -16.59
CA VAL A 169 1.70 3.08 -15.75
C VAL A 169 2.47 3.55 -14.53
N LEU A 170 3.43 4.45 -14.66
CA LEU A 170 4.20 4.99 -13.53
C LEU A 170 3.32 5.75 -12.54
N ARG A 171 2.38 6.56 -13.03
CA ARG A 171 1.38 7.25 -12.18
C ARG A 171 0.52 6.24 -11.43
N CYS A 172 0.04 5.19 -12.11
CA CYS A 172 -0.74 4.13 -11.48
C CYS A 172 0.06 3.31 -10.48
N ALA A 173 1.34 3.02 -10.76
CA ALA A 173 2.23 2.30 -9.86
C ALA A 173 2.44 3.07 -8.56
N ARG A 174 2.73 4.39 -8.64
CA ARG A 174 2.86 5.25 -7.46
C ARG A 174 1.54 5.37 -6.70
N ALA A 175 0.42 5.51 -7.40
CA ALA A 175 -0.91 5.54 -6.77
C ALA A 175 -1.21 4.23 -6.02
N SER A 176 -0.84 3.08 -6.61
CA SER A 176 -1.07 1.77 -5.99
C SER A 176 -0.38 1.62 -4.64
N VAL A 177 0.76 2.27 -4.40
CA VAL A 177 1.48 2.22 -3.11
C VAL A 177 0.56 2.62 -1.95
N TRP A 178 -0.31 3.60 -2.16
CA TRP A 178 -1.28 4.06 -1.16
C TRP A 178 -2.38 3.02 -0.85
N ASP A 179 -2.56 2.01 -1.71
CA ASP A 179 -3.41 0.86 -1.41
C ASP A 179 -2.90 -0.02 -0.27
N THR A 180 -1.63 0.08 0.06
CA THR A 180 -1.03 -0.71 1.15
C THR A 180 -1.09 -0.01 2.51
N VAL A 181 -1.56 1.24 2.56
CA VAL A 181 -1.43 2.12 3.72
C VAL A 181 -2.59 1.96 4.70
N LEU A 182 -3.81 1.85 4.18
CA LEU A 182 -4.99 1.61 5.00
C LEU A 182 -5.27 0.10 5.06
N PRO A 183 -5.34 -0.49 6.26
CA PRO A 183 -5.85 -1.83 6.43
C PRO A 183 -7.35 -1.83 6.14
N TRP A 184 -7.77 -2.77 5.31
CA TRP A 184 -9.14 -3.24 5.23
C TRP A 184 -9.18 -4.58 5.94
#